data_AF-B8B4Q5-F1
#
_entry.id   AF-B8B4Q5-F1
#
_cell.length_a   1.000
_cell.length_b   1.000
_cell.length_c   1.000
_cell.angle_alpha   90.00
_cell.angle_beta   90.00
_cell.angle_gamma   90.00
#
_symmetry.space_group_name_H-M   'P 1'
#
loop_
_entity.id
_entity.type
_entity.pdbx_description
1 polymer ?
#
loop_
_entity_poly.entity_id
_entity_poly.type
_entity_poly.pdbx_seq_one_letter_code
_entity_poly.pdbx_strand_id
1 'polypeptide(L)'
;MTGARRHRCRVVMFPFPFRSHIAPMLQFAELLRGRGLAVTVVRTTFNAPDAARHPELTFVPIHERLPDAATDPGTDLVEQMLALNAACEAPFREALRRVESRDEVLPPVEPLRGRDLIRVDGGDAERVREFIARVDNAMRTAAMGVVINTFRAIEKPVLRNIRRHLPRIPAFAIGPMHRLLGAPEEHGLHAPDSGCVAWLHAHSPRSELYVSLGSVARIDREVFDEMALGLAGSGVPFLWVIRPGFVTGIVSDALPLPEPLTAVVDNGMGKPCFGDQTVNARYVTHQWGVGLELGEVFDRDRVAEAVRKLMVGEEGAAMRDKARGLKAKASKSVEDDGASNAAIDRLVRYMVSF
;
A
#
# COMPACT_ATOMS: atom_id res chain seq x y z
N MET A 1 -40.21 9.36 15.46
CA MET A 1 -39.73 7.96 15.41
C MET A 1 -38.38 7.93 14.71
N THR A 2 -37.30 8.12 15.46
CA THR A 2 -35.97 8.48 14.91
C THR A 2 -34.88 8.01 15.87
N GLY A 3 -33.95 7.17 15.40
CA GLY A 3 -32.83 6.64 16.22
C GLY A 3 -32.37 5.25 15.79
N ALA A 4 -33.18 4.22 16.07
CA ALA A 4 -32.78 2.80 16.09
C ALA A 4 -32.34 2.14 14.76
N ARG A 5 -32.28 2.86 13.63
CA ARG A 5 -32.01 2.26 12.30
C ARG A 5 -30.56 2.38 11.81
N ARG A 6 -29.68 3.07 12.54
CA ARG A 6 -28.34 3.46 12.04
C ARG A 6 -27.27 2.36 11.96
N HIS A 7 -27.44 1.19 12.59
CA HIS A 7 -26.38 0.17 12.70
C HIS A 7 -26.74 -1.19 12.10
N ARG A 8 -27.69 -1.26 11.15
CA ARG A 8 -28.17 -2.53 10.57
C ARG A 8 -27.23 -3.22 9.57
N CYS A 9 -26.14 -2.59 9.16
CA CYS A 9 -25.15 -3.20 8.27
C CYS A 9 -23.78 -3.21 8.95
N ARG A 10 -23.21 -4.41 9.09
CA ARG A 10 -21.89 -4.68 9.67
C ARG A 10 -20.97 -5.23 8.58
N VAL A 11 -19.88 -4.52 8.29
CA VAL A 11 -18.88 -4.93 7.31
C VAL A 11 -17.75 -5.65 8.03
N VAL A 12 -17.46 -6.89 7.65
CA VAL A 12 -16.26 -7.60 8.08
C VAL A 12 -15.16 -7.35 7.05
N MET A 13 -14.00 -6.91 7.52
CA MET A 13 -12.82 -6.64 6.68
C MET A 13 -11.66 -7.52 7.15
N PHE A 14 -10.97 -8.15 6.20
CA PHE A 14 -9.76 -8.92 6.47
C PHE A 14 -8.61 -8.32 5.63
N PRO A 15 -7.81 -7.40 6.19
CA PRO A 15 -6.68 -6.81 5.48
C PRO A 15 -5.60 -7.86 5.21
N PHE A 16 -4.96 -7.79 4.05
CA PHE A 16 -3.78 -8.60 3.77
C PHE A 16 -2.63 -8.17 4.72
N PRO A 17 -1.91 -9.09 5.38
CA PRO A 17 -1.15 -8.79 6.60
C PRO A 17 0.26 -8.23 6.34
N PHE A 18 0.35 -7.22 5.48
CA PHE A 18 1.55 -6.48 5.15
C PHE A 18 1.28 -4.97 5.27
N ARG A 19 2.27 -4.20 5.76
CA ARG A 19 2.08 -2.79 6.15
C ARG A 19 1.44 -1.91 5.05
N SER A 20 1.79 -2.15 3.78
CA SER A 20 1.25 -1.46 2.60
C SER A 20 -0.23 -1.73 2.31
N HIS A 21 -0.78 -2.84 2.81
CA HIS A 21 -2.19 -3.23 2.63
C HIS A 21 -3.03 -2.93 3.88
N ILE A 22 -2.46 -3.10 5.07
CA ILE A 22 -3.13 -2.82 6.34
C ILE A 22 -3.55 -1.35 6.44
N ALA A 23 -2.63 -0.40 6.26
CA ALA A 23 -2.94 1.01 6.47
C ALA A 23 -4.05 1.55 5.53
N PRO A 24 -4.04 1.29 4.20
CA PRO A 24 -5.17 1.66 3.33
C PRO A 24 -6.49 0.97 3.68
N MET A 25 -6.46 -0.26 4.22
CA MET A 25 -7.67 -0.95 4.67
C MET A 25 -8.24 -0.38 5.96
N LEU A 26 -7.41 0.09 6.89
CA LEU A 26 -7.87 0.82 8.08
C LEU A 26 -8.46 2.19 7.70
N GLN A 27 -7.81 2.91 6.78
CA GLN A 27 -8.39 4.14 6.20
C GLN A 27 -9.75 3.87 5.54
N PHE A 28 -9.90 2.76 4.81
CA PHE A 28 -11.18 2.38 4.21
C PHE A 28 -12.24 2.02 5.26
N ALA A 29 -11.86 1.30 6.34
CA ALA A 29 -12.76 1.00 7.46
C ALA A 29 -13.32 2.28 8.11
N GLU A 30 -12.47 3.29 8.33
CA GLU A 30 -12.88 4.59 8.87
C GLU A 30 -13.78 5.38 7.91
N LEU A 31 -13.48 5.37 6.61
CA LEU A 31 -14.34 5.98 5.57
C LEU A 31 -15.74 5.36 5.48
N LEU A 32 -15.87 4.07 5.83
CA LEU A 32 -17.16 3.37 5.95
C LEU A 32 -17.88 3.69 7.28
N ARG A 33 -17.15 3.75 8.41
CA ARG A 33 -17.74 4.14 9.70
C ARG A 33 -18.22 5.58 9.75
N GLY A 34 -17.48 6.51 9.13
CA GLY A 34 -17.91 7.90 8.95
C GLY A 34 -19.21 8.05 8.14
N ARG A 35 -19.62 6.99 7.43
CA ARG A 35 -20.89 6.88 6.70
C ARG A 35 -21.94 5.99 7.39
N GLY A 36 -21.70 5.63 8.65
CA GLY A 36 -22.66 4.96 9.53
C GLY A 36 -22.61 3.43 9.53
N LEU A 37 -21.73 2.79 8.74
CA LEU A 37 -21.58 1.33 8.79
C LEU A 37 -20.84 0.90 10.07
N ALA A 38 -21.24 -0.21 10.68
CA ALA A 38 -20.39 -0.87 11.67
C ALA A 38 -19.28 -1.61 10.93
N VAL A 39 -18.02 -1.53 11.41
CA VAL A 39 -16.89 -2.22 10.77
C VAL A 39 -16.12 -3.06 11.78
N THR A 40 -15.90 -4.32 11.43
CA THR A 40 -15.09 -5.28 12.19
C THR A 40 -13.88 -5.68 11.37
N VAL A 41 -12.68 -5.36 11.85
CA VAL A 41 -11.42 -5.73 11.23
C VAL A 41 -10.91 -7.03 11.84
N VAL A 42 -10.91 -8.11 11.07
CA VAL A 42 -10.18 -9.34 11.44
C VAL A 42 -8.70 -9.09 11.20
N ARG A 43 -7.85 -9.36 12.20
CA ARG A 43 -6.39 -9.19 12.10
C ARG A 43 -5.66 -10.49 12.44
N THR A 44 -4.63 -10.80 11.66
CA THR A 44 -3.61 -11.82 11.94
C THR A 44 -2.82 -11.49 13.21
N THR A 45 -2.03 -12.46 13.67
CA THR A 45 -0.97 -12.23 14.66
C THR A 45 0.28 -11.65 13.99
N PHE A 46 0.64 -12.15 12.80
CA PHE A 46 1.68 -11.62 11.91
C PHE A 46 1.34 -10.19 11.47
N ASN A 47 2.27 -9.24 11.67
CA ASN A 47 2.11 -7.80 11.37
C ASN A 47 0.82 -7.17 11.94
N ALA A 48 0.30 -7.66 13.08
CA ALA A 48 -0.93 -7.15 13.68
C ALA A 48 -0.87 -5.61 13.88
N PRO A 49 -1.83 -4.82 13.35
CA PRO A 49 -1.92 -3.40 13.66
C PRO A 49 -2.28 -3.20 15.13
N ASP A 50 -1.75 -2.14 15.74
CA ASP A 50 -2.18 -1.74 17.08
C ASP A 50 -3.64 -1.27 17.04
N ALA A 51 -4.46 -1.88 17.89
CA ALA A 51 -5.88 -1.57 17.99
C ALA A 51 -6.14 -0.31 18.83
N ALA A 52 -5.23 0.05 19.76
CA ALA A 52 -5.38 1.22 20.62
C ALA A 52 -5.40 2.53 19.84
N ARG A 53 -4.75 2.54 18.66
CA ARG A 53 -4.67 3.69 17.74
C ARG A 53 -5.91 3.88 16.87
N HIS A 54 -6.79 2.87 16.82
CA HIS A 54 -8.06 2.91 16.08
C HIS A 54 -9.20 2.49 17.01
N PRO A 55 -9.46 3.22 18.13
CA PRO A 55 -10.41 2.81 19.17
C PRO A 55 -11.86 2.76 18.67
N GLU A 56 -12.14 3.44 17.57
CA GLU A 56 -13.41 3.41 16.84
C GLU A 56 -13.62 2.10 16.04
N LEU A 57 -12.57 1.36 15.69
CA LEU A 57 -12.66 0.11 14.94
C LEU A 57 -12.76 -1.11 15.89
N THR A 58 -13.68 -2.04 15.59
CA THR A 58 -13.75 -3.32 16.31
C THR A 58 -12.74 -4.29 15.71
N PHE A 59 -11.77 -4.78 16.50
CA PHE A 59 -10.80 -5.77 16.05
C PHE A 59 -11.13 -7.18 16.55
N VAL A 60 -10.99 -8.18 15.67
CA VAL A 60 -11.06 -9.61 16.01
C VAL A 60 -9.71 -10.25 15.66
N PRO A 61 -8.92 -10.71 16.64
CA PRO A 61 -7.68 -11.42 16.34
C PRO A 61 -7.97 -12.83 15.83
N ILE A 62 -7.16 -13.27 14.88
CA ILE A 62 -6.94 -14.68 14.55
C ILE A 62 -5.50 -15.08 14.88
N HIS A 63 -5.33 -16.38 15.12
CA HIS A 63 -4.05 -16.99 15.46
C HIS A 63 -3.72 -18.07 14.44
N GLU A 64 -3.27 -17.61 13.27
CA GLU A 64 -2.61 -18.42 12.27
C GLU A 64 -1.31 -19.05 12.84
N ARG A 65 -0.93 -20.22 12.33
CA ARG A 65 0.33 -20.89 12.68
C ARG A 65 1.19 -21.04 11.43
N LEU A 66 2.21 -20.20 11.32
CA LEU A 66 3.18 -20.29 10.24
C LEU A 66 4.22 -21.39 10.54
N PRO A 67 4.73 -22.09 9.51
CA PRO A 67 6.00 -22.81 9.64
C PRO A 67 7.14 -21.82 9.89
N ASP A 68 8.15 -22.21 10.69
CA ASP A 68 9.28 -21.33 11.02
C ASP A 68 10.00 -20.84 9.75
N ALA A 69 10.15 -21.71 8.74
CA ALA A 69 10.73 -21.41 7.42
C ALA A 69 9.94 -20.37 6.59
N ALA A 70 8.68 -20.07 6.96
CA ALA A 70 7.91 -18.98 6.36
C ALA A 70 8.03 -17.65 7.13
N THR A 71 8.68 -17.67 8.30
CA THR A 71 8.96 -16.49 9.14
C THR A 71 10.41 -16.02 9.08
N ASP A 72 11.29 -16.81 8.45
CA ASP A 72 12.69 -16.48 8.26
C ASP A 72 12.86 -15.20 7.41
N PRO A 73 13.84 -14.32 7.71
CA PRO A 73 14.10 -13.17 6.87
C PRO A 73 14.46 -13.54 5.41
N GLY A 74 15.06 -14.70 5.15
CA GLY A 74 15.45 -15.15 3.81
C GLY A 74 14.33 -15.68 2.92
N THR A 75 13.14 -15.99 3.46
CA THR A 75 12.01 -16.56 2.67
C THR A 75 11.62 -15.65 1.50
N ASP A 76 11.26 -16.26 0.35
CA ASP A 76 10.62 -15.51 -0.73
C ASP A 76 9.27 -14.94 -0.26
N LEU A 77 9.02 -13.68 -0.58
CA LEU A 77 7.81 -12.96 -0.20
C LEU A 77 6.53 -13.70 -0.60
N VAL A 78 6.48 -14.29 -1.80
CA VAL A 78 5.26 -14.92 -2.31
C VAL A 78 5.05 -16.31 -1.68
N GLU A 79 6.12 -17.02 -1.31
CA GLU A 79 6.03 -18.24 -0.47
C GLU A 79 5.49 -17.90 0.94
N GLN A 80 6.01 -16.83 1.57
CA GLN A 80 5.50 -16.33 2.85
C GLN A 80 4.01 -15.93 2.75
N MET A 81 3.62 -15.23 1.67
CA MET A 81 2.22 -14.88 1.38
C MET A 81 1.33 -16.13 1.26
N LEU A 82 1.84 -17.23 0.71
CA LEU A 82 1.11 -18.50 0.60
C LEU A 82 0.92 -19.19 1.94
N ALA A 83 2.00 -19.31 2.71
CA ALA A 83 1.98 -19.89 4.05
C ALA A 83 1.00 -19.14 4.96
N LEU A 84 1.00 -17.80 4.90
CA LEU A 84 0.01 -16.94 5.56
C LEU A 84 -1.42 -17.27 5.12
N ASN A 85 -1.71 -17.29 3.82
CA ASN A 85 -3.05 -17.57 3.32
C ASN A 85 -3.56 -18.96 3.76
N ALA A 86 -2.72 -20.00 3.70
CA ALA A 86 -3.07 -21.35 4.14
C ALA A 86 -3.29 -21.42 5.65
N ALA A 87 -2.41 -20.80 6.45
CA ALA A 87 -2.51 -20.79 7.91
C ALA A 87 -3.71 -19.98 8.43
N CYS A 88 -4.23 -19.03 7.64
CA CYS A 88 -5.37 -18.20 7.99
C CYS A 88 -6.75 -18.84 7.78
N GLU A 89 -6.92 -19.85 6.90
CA GLU A 89 -8.26 -20.33 6.50
C GLU A 89 -9.13 -20.76 7.69
N ALA A 90 -8.64 -21.69 8.51
CA ALA A 90 -9.41 -22.23 9.62
C ALA A 90 -9.64 -21.20 10.75
N PRO A 91 -8.63 -20.42 11.21
CA PRO A 91 -8.84 -19.32 12.14
C PRO A 91 -9.81 -18.24 11.63
N PHE A 92 -9.77 -17.90 10.33
CA PHE A 92 -10.67 -16.91 9.73
C PHE A 92 -12.12 -17.41 9.67
N ARG A 93 -12.34 -18.66 9.20
CA ARG A 93 -13.68 -19.28 9.17
C ARG A 93 -14.29 -19.40 10.58
N GLU A 94 -13.46 -19.57 11.60
CA GLU A 94 -13.88 -19.57 13.01
C GLU A 94 -14.15 -18.15 13.54
N ALA A 95 -13.38 -17.14 13.13
CA ALA A 95 -13.65 -15.74 13.48
C ALA A 95 -14.97 -15.23 12.91
N LEU A 96 -15.33 -15.60 11.67
CA LEU A 96 -16.62 -15.22 11.05
C LEU A 96 -17.81 -15.67 11.91
N ARG A 97 -17.84 -16.94 12.33
CA ARG A 97 -18.89 -17.49 13.20
C ARG A 97 -19.06 -16.72 14.51
N ARG A 98 -17.97 -16.19 15.07
CA ARG A 98 -17.97 -15.39 16.32
C ARG A 98 -18.44 -13.95 16.13
N VAL A 99 -18.40 -13.43 14.89
CA VAL A 99 -18.98 -12.15 14.50
C VAL A 99 -20.47 -12.29 14.17
N GLU A 100 -20.85 -13.41 13.55
CA GLU A 100 -22.24 -13.83 13.31
C GLU A 100 -22.98 -14.10 14.62
N SER A 101 -22.36 -14.79 15.59
CA SER A 101 -23.00 -15.14 16.87
C SER A 101 -23.17 -13.96 17.87
N ARG A 102 -23.14 -12.72 17.39
CA ARG A 102 -23.16 -11.51 18.24
C ARG A 102 -24.26 -10.49 17.92
N ASP A 103 -25.01 -10.64 16.82
CA ASP A 103 -26.32 -10.00 16.57
C ASP A 103 -27.04 -10.76 15.44
N GLU A 104 -28.38 -10.75 15.45
CA GLU A 104 -29.37 -11.47 14.61
C GLU A 104 -28.96 -12.21 13.30
N VAL A 105 -29.67 -13.32 13.04
CA VAL A 105 -29.44 -14.28 11.95
C VAL A 105 -29.50 -13.65 10.54
N LEU A 106 -28.44 -13.84 9.77
CA LEU A 106 -28.41 -13.66 8.31
C LEU A 106 -28.73 -15.00 7.59
N PRO A 107 -29.26 -14.96 6.35
CA PRO A 107 -29.46 -16.18 5.54
C PRO A 107 -28.12 -16.86 5.20
N PRO A 108 -28.11 -18.19 4.98
CA PRO A 108 -26.87 -18.94 4.80
C PRO A 108 -26.13 -18.56 3.51
N VAL A 109 -24.94 -17.97 3.67
CA VAL A 109 -23.97 -17.80 2.58
C VAL A 109 -23.33 -19.15 2.29
N GLU A 110 -23.19 -19.52 1.01
CA GLU A 110 -22.50 -20.77 0.65
C GLU A 110 -21.04 -20.77 1.14
N PRO A 111 -20.53 -21.89 1.68
CA PRO A 111 -19.14 -21.94 2.14
C PRO A 111 -18.16 -21.74 0.98
N LEU A 112 -17.34 -20.68 1.06
CA LEU A 112 -16.13 -20.55 0.26
C LEU A 112 -15.28 -21.82 0.43
N ARG A 113 -15.00 -22.48 -0.69
CA ARG A 113 -14.33 -23.76 -0.78
C ARG A 113 -12.82 -23.52 -0.72
N GLY A 114 -12.03 -24.46 -0.20
CA GLY A 114 -10.55 -24.35 -0.16
C GLY A 114 -9.83 -24.25 -1.52
N ARG A 115 -10.58 -24.19 -2.63
CA ARG A 115 -10.10 -23.90 -4.00
C ARG A 115 -10.32 -22.44 -4.42
N ASP A 116 -11.11 -21.69 -3.67
CA ASP A 116 -11.47 -20.28 -3.92
C ASP A 116 -10.49 -19.32 -3.21
N LEU A 117 -9.44 -19.87 -2.59
CA LEU A 117 -8.37 -19.15 -1.90
C LEU A 117 -7.14 -18.97 -2.80
N ILE A 118 -6.45 -17.84 -2.63
CA ILE A 118 -5.29 -17.44 -3.42
C ILE A 118 -4.07 -18.27 -2.98
N ARG A 119 -3.70 -19.29 -3.75
CA ARG A 119 -2.55 -20.19 -3.48
C ARG A 119 -1.48 -20.05 -4.55
N VAL A 120 -0.33 -19.49 -4.22
CA VAL A 120 0.73 -19.17 -5.19
C VAL A 120 2.06 -18.86 -4.53
N ASP A 121 3.15 -19.32 -5.13
CA ASP A 121 4.48 -19.50 -4.50
C ASP A 121 5.55 -18.49 -4.96
N GLY A 122 6.63 -18.40 -4.18
CA GLY A 122 7.86 -17.67 -4.49
C GLY A 122 8.70 -18.30 -5.59
N GLY A 123 9.38 -17.50 -6.41
CA GLY A 123 10.25 -17.96 -7.50
C GLY A 123 9.83 -17.49 -8.90
N ASP A 124 10.16 -18.32 -9.91
CA ASP A 124 9.99 -18.06 -11.36
C ASP A 124 8.75 -17.22 -11.70
N ALA A 125 8.89 -16.28 -12.64
CA ALA A 125 7.83 -15.41 -13.13
C ALA A 125 6.55 -16.16 -13.55
N GLU A 126 6.61 -17.45 -13.85
CA GLU A 126 5.44 -18.34 -13.96
C GLU A 126 4.57 -18.37 -12.70
N ARG A 127 5.16 -18.54 -11.51
CA ARG A 127 4.44 -18.55 -10.23
C ARG A 127 3.77 -17.19 -9.95
N VAL A 128 4.44 -16.08 -10.26
CA VAL A 128 3.85 -14.73 -10.14
C VAL A 128 2.70 -14.53 -11.14
N ARG A 129 2.77 -15.09 -12.36
CA ARG A 129 1.65 -15.08 -13.32
C ARG A 129 0.46 -15.88 -12.80
N GLU A 130 0.70 -17.04 -12.19
CA GLU A 130 -0.37 -17.80 -11.52
C GLU A 130 -1.04 -17.00 -10.39
N PHE A 131 -0.33 -16.07 -9.73
CA PHE A 131 -0.89 -15.34 -8.59
C PHE A 131 -2.00 -14.42 -9.05
N ILE A 132 -1.66 -13.63 -10.06
CA ILE A 132 -2.56 -12.70 -10.71
C ILE A 132 -3.75 -13.46 -11.33
N ALA A 133 -3.51 -14.64 -11.93
CA ALA A 133 -4.57 -15.48 -12.49
C ALA A 133 -5.54 -16.02 -11.43
N ARG A 134 -5.05 -16.49 -10.27
CA ARG A 134 -5.90 -17.02 -9.19
C ARG A 134 -6.70 -15.91 -8.50
N VAL A 135 -6.11 -14.73 -8.29
CA VAL A 135 -6.81 -13.53 -7.81
C VAL A 135 -7.88 -13.07 -8.80
N ASP A 136 -7.55 -12.98 -10.09
CA ASP A 136 -8.49 -12.55 -11.13
C ASP A 136 -9.66 -13.53 -11.28
N ASN A 137 -9.40 -14.84 -11.21
CA ASN A 137 -10.46 -15.85 -11.19
C ASN A 137 -11.37 -15.72 -9.96
N ALA A 138 -10.81 -15.67 -8.74
CA ALA A 138 -11.61 -15.55 -7.52
C ALA A 138 -12.44 -14.25 -7.47
N MET A 139 -11.88 -13.14 -7.97
CA MET A 139 -12.61 -11.88 -8.16
C MET A 139 -13.76 -12.07 -9.16
N ARG A 140 -13.55 -12.72 -10.31
CA ARG A 140 -14.58 -12.93 -11.33
C ARG A 140 -15.71 -13.87 -10.89
N THR A 141 -15.43 -14.85 -10.04
CA THR A 141 -16.42 -15.86 -9.62
C THR A 141 -17.20 -15.42 -8.37
N ALA A 142 -16.56 -14.75 -7.41
CA ALA A 142 -17.15 -14.50 -6.09
C ALA A 142 -17.35 -13.01 -5.73
N ALA A 143 -16.68 -12.06 -6.38
CA ALA A 143 -16.79 -10.65 -5.97
C ALA A 143 -18.07 -9.98 -6.49
N MET A 144 -18.94 -9.53 -5.58
CA MET A 144 -20.14 -8.75 -5.93
C MET A 144 -19.81 -7.29 -6.31
N GLY A 145 -18.62 -6.80 -5.98
CA GLY A 145 -18.15 -5.46 -6.35
C GLY A 145 -16.63 -5.36 -6.19
N VAL A 146 -15.99 -4.45 -6.92
CA VAL A 146 -14.55 -4.18 -6.81
C VAL A 146 -14.29 -2.73 -6.40
N VAL A 147 -13.49 -2.56 -5.35
CA VAL A 147 -13.12 -1.26 -4.76
C VAL A 147 -11.67 -0.96 -5.13
N ILE A 148 -11.39 0.25 -5.61
CA ILE A 148 -10.09 0.61 -6.18
C ILE A 148 -9.65 1.98 -5.63
N ASN A 149 -8.45 2.04 -5.05
CA ASN A 149 -7.84 3.27 -4.51
C ASN A 149 -7.27 4.18 -5.62
N THR A 150 -8.12 4.58 -6.56
CA THR A 150 -7.80 5.51 -7.65
C THR A 150 -8.98 6.44 -7.94
N PHE A 151 -8.78 7.46 -8.78
CA PHE A 151 -9.78 8.46 -9.14
C PHE A 151 -9.88 8.72 -10.64
N ARG A 152 -11.06 9.14 -11.10
CA ARG A 152 -11.39 9.30 -12.52
C ARG A 152 -10.48 10.31 -13.26
N ALA A 153 -9.92 11.29 -12.56
CA ALA A 153 -9.10 12.35 -13.18
C ALA A 153 -7.65 11.93 -13.48
N ILE A 154 -7.17 10.81 -12.94
CA ILE A 154 -5.85 10.24 -13.23
C ILE A 154 -5.92 9.00 -14.13
N GLU A 155 -6.95 8.15 -13.98
CA GLU A 155 -7.01 6.82 -14.64
C GLU A 155 -8.31 6.55 -15.43
N LYS A 156 -8.93 7.58 -16.02
CA LYS A 156 -10.12 7.46 -16.88
C LYS A 156 -10.06 6.32 -17.94
N PRO A 157 -8.92 6.04 -18.62
CA PRO A 157 -8.84 4.93 -19.57
C PRO A 157 -8.83 3.56 -18.89
N VAL A 158 -8.04 3.40 -17.82
CA VAL A 158 -7.90 2.16 -17.05
C VAL A 158 -9.24 1.75 -16.45
N LEU A 159 -9.93 2.69 -15.79
CA LEU A 159 -11.25 2.47 -15.21
C LEU A 159 -12.32 2.11 -16.26
N ARG A 160 -12.18 2.58 -17.51
CA ARG A 160 -13.04 2.14 -18.62
C ARG A 160 -12.72 0.70 -19.03
N ASN A 161 -11.45 0.32 -19.06
CA ASN A 161 -11.02 -1.04 -19.39
C ASN A 161 -11.42 -2.04 -18.31
N ILE A 162 -11.26 -1.73 -17.02
CA ILE A 162 -11.73 -2.58 -15.91
C ILE A 162 -13.23 -2.86 -16.05
N ARG A 163 -14.05 -1.83 -16.29
CA ARG A 163 -15.51 -1.99 -16.52
C ARG A 163 -15.88 -2.79 -17.77
N ARG A 164 -15.01 -2.84 -18.78
CA ARG A 164 -15.20 -3.70 -19.97
C ARG A 164 -14.88 -5.16 -19.70
N HIS A 165 -13.86 -5.44 -18.89
CA HIS A 165 -13.46 -6.80 -18.52
C HIS A 165 -14.26 -7.38 -17.36
N LEU A 166 -14.92 -6.53 -16.55
CA LEU A 166 -15.79 -6.90 -15.44
C LEU A 166 -17.23 -6.36 -15.63
N PRO A 167 -17.93 -6.68 -16.73
CA PRO A 167 -19.21 -6.05 -17.08
C PRO A 167 -20.37 -6.37 -16.11
N ARG A 168 -20.21 -7.41 -15.27
CA ARG A 168 -21.19 -7.82 -14.25
C ARG A 168 -20.85 -7.33 -12.83
N ILE A 169 -19.65 -6.79 -12.60
CA ILE A 169 -19.15 -6.44 -11.26
C ILE A 169 -18.95 -4.91 -11.18
N PRO A 170 -19.74 -4.18 -10.36
CA PRO A 170 -19.59 -2.73 -10.24
C PRO A 170 -18.22 -2.34 -9.67
N ALA A 171 -17.55 -1.42 -10.38
CA ALA A 171 -16.20 -0.93 -10.05
C ALA A 171 -16.23 0.49 -9.46
N PHE A 172 -15.85 0.59 -8.19
CA PHE A 172 -15.85 1.79 -7.36
C PHE A 172 -14.43 2.35 -7.20
N ALA A 173 -14.11 3.38 -7.99
CA ALA A 173 -12.88 4.16 -7.86
C ALA A 173 -13.07 5.19 -6.73
N ILE A 174 -12.49 4.94 -5.56
CA ILE A 174 -12.69 5.71 -4.31
C ILE A 174 -11.43 6.42 -3.81
N GLY A 175 -10.31 6.36 -4.53
CA GLY A 175 -9.05 6.97 -4.09
C GLY A 175 -9.00 8.49 -4.33
N PRO A 176 -7.90 9.16 -3.91
CA PRO A 176 -6.85 8.64 -3.05
C PRO A 176 -7.30 8.64 -1.58
N MET A 177 -7.38 7.46 -0.95
CA MET A 177 -7.98 7.32 0.40
C MET A 177 -7.22 8.11 1.47
N HIS A 178 -5.89 8.22 1.34
CA HIS A 178 -5.02 9.04 2.20
C HIS A 178 -5.29 10.56 2.15
N ARG A 179 -6.27 11.00 1.34
CA ARG A 179 -6.72 12.39 1.23
C ARG A 179 -8.18 12.62 1.61
N LEU A 180 -8.96 11.55 1.81
CA LEU A 180 -10.40 11.58 2.10
C LEU A 180 -10.69 11.58 3.61
N LEU A 181 -9.82 10.93 4.37
CA LEU A 181 -9.64 11.27 5.78
C LEU A 181 -8.82 12.57 5.87
N GLY A 182 -8.94 13.29 6.98
CA GLY A 182 -8.17 14.51 7.23
C GLY A 182 -6.65 14.27 7.26
N ALA A 183 -5.87 15.32 7.54
CA ALA A 183 -4.47 15.10 7.88
C ALA A 183 -4.42 14.17 9.12
N PRO A 184 -3.84 12.95 9.02
CA PRO A 184 -3.96 11.98 10.09
C PRO A 184 -3.16 12.44 11.30
N GLU A 185 -3.83 12.56 12.45
CA GLU A 185 -3.12 12.45 13.73
C GLU A 185 -2.52 11.05 13.79
N GLU A 186 -1.20 11.00 13.62
CA GLU A 186 -0.31 9.85 13.72
C GLU A 186 -0.89 8.49 13.30
N HIS A 187 -0.90 8.19 12.00
CA HIS A 187 -1.22 6.84 11.48
C HIS A 187 0.03 6.02 11.08
N GLY A 188 1.24 6.54 11.27
CA GLY A 188 2.48 5.77 11.13
C GLY A 188 2.71 4.90 12.37
N LEU A 189 3.10 3.62 12.22
CA LEU A 189 3.24 2.68 13.35
C LEU A 189 4.22 3.17 14.45
N HIS A 190 5.13 4.06 14.12
CA HIS A 190 6.07 4.71 15.02
C HIS A 190 5.67 6.18 15.18
N ALA A 191 5.98 6.79 16.33
CA ALA A 191 5.85 8.24 16.49
C ALA A 191 6.69 8.97 15.41
N PRO A 192 6.29 10.19 14.97
CA PRO A 192 7.09 10.96 14.03
C PRO A 192 8.48 11.21 14.58
N ASP A 193 9.52 10.90 13.80
CA ASP A 193 10.88 11.23 14.20
C ASP A 193 11.07 12.76 14.16
N SER A 194 11.25 13.36 15.34
CA SER A 194 11.37 14.81 15.50
C SER A 194 12.68 15.35 14.97
N GLY A 195 13.73 14.52 14.88
CA GLY A 195 15.02 14.86 14.26
C GLY A 195 14.86 15.00 12.74
N CYS A 196 14.28 14.01 12.07
CA CYS A 196 13.93 14.06 10.65
C CYS A 196 13.08 15.28 10.29
N VAL A 197 12.05 15.57 11.08
CA VAL A 197 11.14 16.70 10.84
C VAL A 197 11.85 18.04 11.10
N ALA A 198 12.66 18.16 12.16
CA ALA A 198 13.46 19.36 12.40
C ALA A 198 14.53 19.59 11.32
N TRP A 199 15.18 18.53 10.83
CA TRP A 199 16.12 18.58 9.71
C TRP A 199 15.46 19.10 8.44
N LEU A 200 14.28 18.57 8.08
CA LEU A 200 13.48 19.06 6.94
C LEU A 200 13.08 20.54 7.10
N HIS A 201 12.75 20.98 8.32
CA HIS A 201 12.42 22.38 8.60
C HIS A 201 13.62 23.34 8.57
N ALA A 202 14.86 22.83 8.68
CA ALA A 202 16.08 23.64 8.59
C ALA A 202 16.51 23.95 7.14
N HIS A 203 15.93 23.29 6.13
CA HIS A 203 16.31 23.44 4.73
C HIS A 203 15.32 24.32 3.93
N SER A 204 15.70 24.67 2.69
CA SER A 204 14.90 25.57 1.84
C SER A 204 13.81 24.82 1.06
N PRO A 205 12.58 25.34 0.90
CA PRO A 205 11.49 24.57 0.28
C PRO A 205 11.81 24.01 -1.12
N ARG A 206 12.05 22.69 -1.18
CA ARG A 206 12.44 21.85 -2.35
C ARG A 206 13.95 21.72 -2.62
N SER A 207 14.85 21.90 -1.64
CA SER A 207 16.27 21.54 -1.80
C SER A 207 16.59 20.08 -1.44
N GLU A 208 15.64 19.34 -0.85
CA GLU A 208 15.84 18.02 -0.26
C GLU A 208 15.27 16.91 -1.14
N LEU A 209 15.99 15.80 -1.31
CA LEU A 209 15.48 14.61 -1.98
C LEU A 209 14.89 13.61 -0.96
N TYR A 210 13.61 13.29 -1.16
CA TYR A 210 12.93 12.10 -0.61
C TYR A 210 12.35 11.27 -1.76
N VAL A 211 12.44 9.94 -1.67
CA VAL A 211 11.69 8.92 -2.44
C VAL A 211 11.68 7.62 -1.58
N SER A 212 11.26 6.42 -2.03
CA SER A 212 11.19 5.26 -1.13
C SER A 212 11.27 3.89 -1.82
N LEU A 213 11.97 2.94 -1.16
CA LEU A 213 11.96 1.49 -1.45
C LEU A 213 10.83 0.72 -0.74
N GLY A 214 9.75 1.41 -0.40
CA GLY A 214 8.57 0.82 0.25
C GLY A 214 8.91 0.12 1.57
N SER A 215 8.13 -0.90 1.94
CA SER A 215 8.25 -1.59 3.23
C SER A 215 8.87 -3.00 3.19
N VAL A 216 9.04 -3.61 2.00
CA VAL A 216 9.44 -5.03 1.86
C VAL A 216 10.61 -5.26 0.88
N ALA A 217 10.92 -4.30 0.00
CA ALA A 217 11.99 -4.46 -0.99
C ALA A 217 13.36 -4.69 -0.35
N ARG A 218 14.21 -5.45 -1.04
CA ARG A 218 15.63 -5.65 -0.74
C ARG A 218 16.47 -5.31 -1.95
N ILE A 219 17.73 -4.97 -1.72
CA ILE A 219 18.75 -4.77 -2.75
C ILE A 219 20.05 -5.44 -2.33
N ASP A 220 20.83 -5.87 -3.32
CA ASP A 220 22.14 -6.48 -3.06
C ASP A 220 23.18 -5.42 -2.69
N ARG A 221 24.31 -5.84 -2.11
CA ARG A 221 25.30 -4.94 -1.49
C ARG A 221 25.88 -3.96 -2.50
N GLU A 222 26.14 -4.42 -3.72
CA GLU A 222 26.68 -3.66 -4.84
C GLU A 222 25.70 -2.58 -5.28
N VAL A 223 24.41 -2.91 -5.34
CA VAL A 223 23.33 -1.95 -5.66
C VAL A 223 23.19 -0.92 -4.54
N PHE A 224 23.35 -1.33 -3.28
CA PHE A 224 23.38 -0.40 -2.14
C PHE A 224 24.56 0.58 -2.24
N ASP A 225 25.78 0.10 -2.51
CA ASP A 225 26.98 0.94 -2.54
C ASP A 225 27.00 1.91 -3.75
N GLU A 226 26.60 1.47 -4.94
CA GLU A 226 26.44 2.39 -6.09
C GLU A 226 25.37 3.47 -5.82
N MET A 227 24.27 3.09 -5.17
CA MET A 227 23.20 4.02 -4.80
C MET A 227 23.66 5.03 -3.73
N ALA A 228 24.39 4.56 -2.73
CA ALA A 228 25.00 5.37 -1.67
C ALA A 228 25.99 6.41 -2.22
N LEU A 229 26.90 5.95 -3.08
CA LEU A 229 27.95 6.79 -3.66
C LEU A 229 27.38 7.76 -4.70
N GLY A 230 26.36 7.37 -5.46
CA GLY A 230 25.67 8.26 -6.39
C GLY A 230 24.79 9.31 -5.70
N LEU A 231 24.17 8.97 -4.56
CA LEU A 231 23.47 9.93 -3.70
C LEU A 231 24.43 11.01 -3.18
N ALA A 232 25.55 10.60 -2.57
CA ALA A 232 26.58 11.54 -2.10
C ALA A 232 27.17 12.36 -3.26
N GLY A 233 27.56 11.68 -4.35
CA GLY A 233 28.13 12.27 -5.56
C GLY A 233 27.18 13.19 -6.33
N SER A 234 25.89 13.24 -5.99
CA SER A 234 24.93 14.19 -6.57
C SER A 234 25.16 15.64 -6.10
N GLY A 235 25.63 15.82 -4.85
CA GLY A 235 25.72 17.11 -4.16
C GLY A 235 24.39 17.68 -3.63
N VAL A 236 23.29 16.93 -3.71
CA VAL A 236 21.97 17.35 -3.23
C VAL A 236 21.69 16.79 -1.83
N PRO A 237 21.22 17.58 -0.85
CA PRO A 237 20.75 17.07 0.44
C PRO A 237 19.66 16.01 0.26
N PHE A 238 19.78 14.87 0.95
CA PHE A 238 18.83 13.78 0.87
C PHE A 238 18.58 13.14 2.22
N LEU A 239 17.43 12.48 2.33
CA LEU A 239 17.03 11.59 3.42
C LEU A 239 17.12 10.15 2.81
N TRP A 240 17.61 9.09 3.48
CA TRP A 240 17.53 7.68 2.98
C TRP A 240 17.08 6.62 4.02
N VAL A 241 15.88 6.01 3.82
CA VAL A 241 15.37 4.88 4.64
C VAL A 241 16.21 3.65 4.35
N ILE A 242 16.86 3.18 5.40
CA ILE A 242 17.52 1.89 5.49
C ILE A 242 16.80 1.15 6.62
N ARG A 243 16.33 -0.07 6.36
CA ARG A 243 15.70 -0.94 7.39
C ARG A 243 16.62 -2.12 7.72
N PRO A 244 16.48 -2.75 8.90
CA PRO A 244 17.05 -4.08 9.13
C PRO A 244 16.61 -5.06 8.03
N GLY A 245 17.54 -5.87 7.51
CA GLY A 245 17.29 -6.79 6.40
C GLY A 245 16.95 -6.11 5.05
N PHE A 246 17.33 -4.84 4.86
CA PHE A 246 17.21 -4.12 3.57
C PHE A 246 18.24 -4.57 2.53
N VAL A 247 19.48 -4.82 2.97
CA VAL A 247 20.56 -5.29 2.11
C VAL A 247 20.66 -6.80 2.23
N THR A 248 20.71 -7.50 1.09
CA THR A 248 20.81 -8.96 1.04
C THR A 248 21.98 -9.47 1.87
N GLY A 249 21.73 -10.45 2.74
CA GLY A 249 22.75 -11.05 3.62
C GLY A 249 23.12 -10.25 4.88
N ILE A 250 22.60 -9.03 5.09
CA ILE A 250 22.92 -8.21 6.27
C ILE A 250 21.73 -8.16 7.24
N VAL A 251 21.87 -8.90 8.34
CA VAL A 251 20.85 -9.06 9.41
C VAL A 251 21.05 -8.05 10.56
N SER A 252 22.23 -7.42 10.63
CA SER A 252 22.58 -6.40 11.64
C SER A 252 21.81 -5.09 11.44
N ASP A 253 21.40 -4.44 12.53
CA ASP A 253 20.89 -3.05 12.52
C ASP A 253 21.97 -2.05 12.09
N ALA A 254 23.24 -2.35 12.37
CA ALA A 254 24.38 -1.56 11.93
C ALA A 254 24.84 -2.02 10.54
N LEU A 255 24.34 -1.35 9.49
CA LEU A 255 24.80 -1.49 8.11
C LEU A 255 26.07 -0.64 7.90
N PRO A 256 27.24 -1.21 7.58
CA PRO A 256 28.45 -0.42 7.33
C PRO A 256 28.32 0.32 5.99
N LEU A 257 28.16 1.65 6.07
CA LEU A 257 28.04 2.55 4.93
C LEU A 257 29.41 2.78 4.25
N PRO A 258 29.45 3.00 2.93
CA PRO A 258 30.66 3.44 2.26
C PRO A 258 30.97 4.91 2.62
N GLU A 259 32.25 5.25 2.78
CA GLU A 259 32.67 6.65 2.73
C GLU A 259 32.33 7.21 1.33
N PRO A 260 31.74 8.42 1.23
CA PRO A 260 31.81 9.52 2.20
C PRO A 260 30.57 9.71 3.10
N LEU A 261 29.70 8.71 3.30
CA LEU A 261 28.44 8.86 4.05
C LEU A 261 28.59 8.92 5.58
N THR A 262 29.75 9.33 6.10
CA THR A 262 30.14 9.08 7.50
C THR A 262 29.33 9.84 8.56
N ALA A 263 28.46 10.81 8.20
CA ALA A 263 27.58 11.51 9.15
C ALA A 263 26.33 12.24 8.58
N VAL A 264 25.45 11.59 7.80
CA VAL A 264 23.98 11.84 7.84
C VAL A 264 23.27 10.53 7.48
N VAL A 265 22.47 9.96 8.39
CA VAL A 265 21.78 8.68 8.18
C VAL A 265 20.34 8.77 8.65
N ASP A 266 19.42 9.12 7.75
CA ASP A 266 17.98 9.09 8.03
C ASP A 266 17.11 9.14 6.76
N ASN A 267 16.13 8.22 6.62
CA ASN A 267 14.72 8.40 6.18
C ASN A 267 14.09 8.69 4.75
N GLY A 268 14.68 8.58 3.54
CA GLY A 268 13.91 8.29 2.27
C GLY A 268 14.52 8.27 0.82
N MET A 269 14.88 7.11 0.21
CA MET A 269 15.07 6.96 -1.28
C MET A 269 14.71 5.54 -1.83
N GLY A 270 14.60 5.33 -3.16
CA GLY A 270 14.40 4.01 -3.79
C GLY A 270 14.60 3.83 -5.33
N LYS A 271 14.83 2.56 -5.75
CA LYS A 271 14.79 1.99 -7.12
C LYS A 271 13.54 1.09 -7.24
N PRO A 272 12.92 0.85 -8.42
CA PRO A 272 11.89 -0.19 -8.56
C PRO A 272 12.48 -1.59 -8.33
N CYS A 273 11.85 -2.42 -7.49
CA CYS A 273 12.36 -3.74 -7.12
C CYS A 273 11.45 -4.92 -7.51
N PHE A 274 10.13 -4.86 -7.26
CA PHE A 274 9.24 -6.01 -7.51
C PHE A 274 7.76 -5.62 -7.63
N GLY A 275 6.94 -6.56 -8.09
CA GLY A 275 5.47 -6.44 -8.10
C GLY A 275 4.94 -5.43 -9.13
N ASP A 276 3.97 -4.62 -8.72
CA ASP A 276 3.36 -3.58 -9.56
C ASP A 276 4.28 -2.37 -9.79
N GLN A 277 5.41 -2.27 -9.07
CA GLN A 277 6.34 -1.13 -9.11
C GLN A 277 6.84 -0.83 -10.53
N THR A 278 7.09 -1.83 -11.37
CA THR A 278 7.52 -1.61 -12.77
C THR A 278 6.41 -1.00 -13.63
N VAL A 279 5.15 -1.35 -13.38
CA VAL A 279 3.99 -0.71 -14.04
C VAL A 279 3.81 0.71 -13.50
N ASN A 280 3.87 0.89 -12.19
CA ASN A 280 3.75 2.19 -11.53
C ASN A 280 4.84 3.17 -11.98
N ALA A 281 6.09 2.69 -12.13
CA ALA A 281 7.20 3.45 -12.69
C ALA A 281 6.87 3.93 -14.11
N ARG A 282 6.42 3.02 -15.00
CA ARG A 282 5.99 3.38 -16.37
C ARG A 282 4.83 4.37 -16.41
N TYR A 283 3.94 4.39 -15.42
CA TYR A 283 2.93 5.44 -15.26
C TYR A 283 3.56 6.77 -14.83
N VAL A 284 4.37 6.76 -13.76
CA VAL A 284 5.09 7.94 -13.24
C VAL A 284 5.96 8.62 -14.31
N THR A 285 6.71 7.85 -15.10
CA THR A 285 7.67 8.37 -16.09
C THR A 285 7.00 8.72 -17.42
N HIS A 286 6.16 7.85 -18.01
CA HIS A 286 5.65 8.03 -19.37
C HIS A 286 4.19 8.47 -19.48
N GLN A 287 3.31 8.15 -18.51
CA GLN A 287 1.89 8.57 -18.56
C GLN A 287 1.66 9.90 -17.83
N TRP A 288 2.38 10.12 -16.72
CA TRP A 288 2.27 11.28 -15.86
C TRP A 288 3.42 12.26 -16.08
N GLY A 289 4.63 11.75 -16.36
CA GLY A 289 5.83 12.56 -16.61
C GLY A 289 6.28 13.33 -15.36
N VAL A 290 6.21 12.70 -14.19
CA VAL A 290 6.49 13.27 -12.86
C VAL A 290 7.65 12.60 -12.13
N GLY A 291 8.44 11.77 -12.82
CA GLY A 291 9.65 11.14 -12.28
C GLY A 291 10.54 10.57 -13.39
N LEU A 292 11.72 10.08 -12.98
CA LEU A 292 12.75 9.50 -13.84
C LEU A 292 12.86 7.98 -13.63
N GLU A 293 13.49 7.31 -14.59
CA GLU A 293 13.88 5.91 -14.55
C GLU A 293 15.39 5.82 -14.83
N LEU A 294 16.11 5.02 -14.05
CA LEU A 294 17.59 4.98 -14.04
C LEU A 294 18.18 4.07 -15.12
N GLY A 295 17.33 3.30 -15.81
CA GLY A 295 17.73 2.29 -16.78
C GLY A 295 18.20 0.97 -16.14
N GLU A 296 18.60 0.03 -17.00
CA GLU A 296 19.03 -1.31 -16.60
C GLU A 296 20.44 -1.30 -16.00
N VAL A 297 21.37 -0.59 -16.65
CA VAL A 297 22.70 -0.28 -16.08
C VAL A 297 22.51 0.75 -14.97
N PHE A 298 22.87 0.36 -13.75
CA PHE A 298 22.70 1.12 -12.52
C PHE A 298 24.07 1.29 -11.86
N ASP A 299 24.57 2.52 -11.88
CA ASP A 299 25.87 2.93 -11.34
C ASP A 299 25.74 4.28 -10.62
N ARG A 300 26.72 4.62 -9.79
CA ARG A 300 26.78 5.86 -9.01
C ARG A 300 26.67 7.12 -9.85
N ASP A 301 27.24 7.14 -11.06
CA ASP A 301 27.30 8.34 -11.89
C ASP A 301 25.92 8.64 -12.50
N ARG A 302 25.21 7.61 -12.96
CA ARG A 302 23.79 7.69 -13.38
C ARG A 302 22.87 8.10 -12.25
N VAL A 303 23.07 7.56 -11.05
CA VAL A 303 22.29 7.96 -9.86
C VAL A 303 22.54 9.45 -9.56
N ALA A 304 23.80 9.90 -9.56
CA ALA A 304 24.16 11.29 -9.33
C ALA A 304 23.63 12.24 -10.42
N GLU A 305 23.70 11.84 -11.69
CA GLU A 305 23.13 12.57 -12.83
C GLU A 305 21.60 12.70 -12.68
N ALA A 306 20.89 11.59 -12.46
CA ALA A 306 19.44 11.60 -12.36
C ALA A 306 18.92 12.41 -11.15
N VAL A 307 19.62 12.37 -10.01
CA VAL A 307 19.32 13.23 -8.86
C VAL A 307 19.49 14.71 -9.21
N ARG A 308 20.62 15.09 -9.82
CA ARG A 308 20.83 16.47 -10.32
C ARG A 308 19.76 16.88 -11.33
N LYS A 309 19.39 16.00 -12.26
CA LYS A 309 18.38 16.22 -13.30
C LYS A 309 16.98 16.44 -12.72
N LEU A 310 16.60 15.68 -11.69
CA LEU A 310 15.32 15.78 -10.99
C LEU A 310 15.23 17.03 -10.10
N MET A 311 16.33 17.40 -9.45
CA MET A 311 16.34 18.44 -8.42
C MET A 311 16.72 19.82 -8.99
N VAL A 312 17.81 19.91 -9.74
CA VAL A 312 18.36 21.18 -10.27
C VAL A 312 17.91 21.44 -11.71
N GLY A 313 17.75 20.38 -12.52
CA GLY A 313 17.44 20.50 -13.96
C GLY A 313 16.04 21.02 -14.30
N GLU A 314 15.92 21.65 -15.48
CA GLU A 314 14.65 22.14 -16.03
C GLU A 314 13.61 21.02 -16.23
N GLU A 315 14.05 19.82 -16.62
CA GLU A 315 13.17 18.65 -16.75
C GLU A 315 12.53 18.29 -15.39
N GLY A 316 13.32 18.34 -14.30
CA GLY A 316 12.83 18.20 -12.93
C GLY A 316 11.89 19.32 -12.50
N ALA A 317 12.09 20.56 -12.97
CA ALA A 317 11.10 21.65 -12.79
C ALA A 317 9.77 21.32 -13.48
N ALA A 318 9.80 20.91 -14.75
CA ALA A 318 8.61 20.50 -15.50
C ALA A 318 7.89 19.28 -14.90
N MET A 319 8.64 18.31 -14.34
CA MET A 319 8.08 17.19 -13.57
C MET A 319 7.34 17.66 -12.33
N ARG A 320 7.92 18.59 -11.56
CA ARG A 320 7.30 19.16 -10.35
C ARG A 320 6.00 19.90 -10.67
N ASP A 321 5.93 20.64 -11.77
CA ASP A 321 4.71 21.38 -12.13
C ASP A 321 3.61 20.46 -12.70
N LYS A 322 3.97 19.40 -13.44
CA LYS A 322 3.04 18.29 -13.74
C LYS A 322 2.52 17.64 -12.46
N ALA A 323 3.39 17.41 -11.47
CA ALA A 323 3.01 16.85 -10.17
C ALA A 323 2.08 17.78 -9.37
N ARG A 324 2.27 19.12 -9.41
CA ARG A 324 1.30 20.10 -8.89
C ARG A 324 -0.06 19.96 -9.59
N GLY A 325 -0.07 19.80 -10.91
CA GLY A 325 -1.29 19.56 -11.70
C GLY A 325 -2.02 18.27 -11.31
N LEU A 326 -1.29 17.19 -10.98
CA LEU A 326 -1.88 15.96 -10.45
C LEU A 326 -2.39 16.13 -9.01
N LYS A 327 -1.63 16.82 -8.14
CA LYS A 327 -2.05 17.16 -6.77
C LYS A 327 -3.36 17.97 -6.77
N ALA A 328 -3.51 18.95 -7.66
CA ALA A 328 -4.75 19.71 -7.80
C ALA A 328 -5.95 18.83 -8.22
N LYS A 329 -5.75 17.91 -9.17
CA LYS A 329 -6.79 16.92 -9.54
C LYS A 329 -7.14 15.97 -8.41
N ALA A 330 -6.15 15.59 -7.58
CA ALA A 330 -6.36 14.75 -6.40
C ALA A 330 -7.17 15.50 -5.32
N SER A 331 -6.78 16.72 -4.97
CA SER A 331 -7.57 17.58 -4.06
C SER A 331 -9.02 17.72 -4.53
N LYS A 332 -9.23 18.06 -5.82
CA LYS A 332 -10.58 18.18 -6.39
C LYS A 332 -11.37 16.87 -6.45
N SER A 333 -10.73 15.71 -6.33
CA SER A 333 -11.44 14.43 -6.24
C SER A 333 -12.00 14.14 -4.84
N VAL A 334 -11.46 14.81 -3.81
CA VAL A 334 -11.75 14.57 -2.38
C VAL A 334 -12.48 15.73 -1.69
N GLU A 335 -12.81 16.79 -2.41
CA GLU A 335 -13.82 17.79 -2.02
C GLU A 335 -15.17 17.11 -1.67
N ASP A 336 -16.08 17.78 -0.96
CA ASP A 336 -17.33 17.16 -0.47
C ASP A 336 -18.27 16.73 -1.62
N ASP A 337 -18.37 17.54 -2.67
CA ASP A 337 -19.01 17.20 -3.95
C ASP A 337 -18.09 16.38 -4.89
N GLY A 338 -16.88 16.08 -4.42
CA GLY A 338 -15.80 15.43 -5.14
C GLY A 338 -16.14 14.03 -5.63
N ALA A 339 -15.59 13.69 -6.79
CA ALA A 339 -15.91 12.45 -7.51
C ALA A 339 -15.66 11.17 -6.69
N SER A 340 -14.75 11.21 -5.71
CA SER A 340 -14.36 10.08 -4.86
C SER A 340 -15.23 9.97 -3.60
N ASN A 341 -15.59 11.09 -2.95
CA ASN A 341 -16.62 11.09 -1.89
C ASN A 341 -17.94 10.51 -2.45
N ALA A 342 -18.41 11.05 -3.57
CA ALA A 342 -19.56 10.53 -4.28
C ALA A 342 -19.41 9.06 -4.75
N ALA A 343 -18.19 8.52 -4.84
CA ALA A 343 -17.95 7.11 -5.13
C ALA A 343 -18.10 6.22 -3.89
N ILE A 344 -17.61 6.66 -2.73
CA ILE A 344 -17.84 5.97 -1.45
C ILE A 344 -19.33 6.01 -1.11
N ASP A 345 -20.04 7.12 -1.38
CA ASP A 345 -21.49 7.22 -1.14
C ASP A 345 -22.30 6.29 -2.06
N ARG A 346 -21.79 5.96 -3.25
CA ARG A 346 -22.38 4.92 -4.12
C ARG A 346 -22.04 3.52 -3.62
N LEU A 347 -20.83 3.30 -3.11
CA LEU A 347 -20.39 2.03 -2.55
C LEU A 347 -21.17 1.68 -1.27
N VAL A 348 -21.31 2.60 -0.33
CA VAL A 348 -22.11 2.39 0.90
C VAL A 348 -23.57 2.10 0.55
N ARG A 349 -24.18 2.87 -0.37
CA ARG A 349 -25.55 2.59 -0.86
C ARG A 349 -25.68 1.22 -1.56
N TYR A 350 -24.62 0.71 -2.17
CA TYR A 350 -24.60 -0.63 -2.74
C TYR A 350 -24.48 -1.71 -1.65
N MET A 351 -23.59 -1.50 -0.67
CA MET A 351 -23.39 -2.43 0.45
C MET A 351 -24.63 -2.57 1.35
N VAL A 352 -25.45 -1.52 1.49
CA VAL A 352 -26.74 -1.56 2.23
C VAL A 352 -27.95 -1.88 1.33
N SER A 353 -27.73 -2.34 0.10
CA SER A 353 -28.79 -2.86 -0.79
C SER A 353 -28.94 -4.38 -0.76
N PHE A 354 -28.12 -5.04 0.08
CA PHE A 354 -28.23 -6.42 0.52
C PHE A 354 -28.86 -6.48 1.92
#